data_AF-I7JZL1-F1
#
_entry.id   AF-I7JZL1-F1
#
_cell.length_a   1.000
_cell.length_b   1.000
_cell.length_c   1.000
_cell.angle_alpha   90.00
_cell.angle_beta   90.00
_cell.angle_gamma   90.00
#
_symmetry.space_group_name_H-M   'P 1'
#
loop_
_entity.id
_entity.type
_entity.pdbx_description
1 polymer ?
#
loop_
_entity_poly.entity_id
_entity_poly.type
_entity_poly.pdbx_seq_one_letter_code
_entity_poly.pdbx_strand_id
1 'polypeptide(L)' 'MSFVAGKAAEHYVIGGNDLLFNQDGKSEVTAGTMAQVVVNEIINSKHHQERITVVDA' A
#
# COMPACT_ATOMS: atom_id res chain seq x y z
N MET A 1 -7.11 12.10 10.89
CA MET A 1 -6.66 11.39 9.66
C MET A 1 -5.34 12.01 9.24
N SER A 2 -4.27 11.22 9.17
CA SER A 2 -2.97 11.69 8.68
C SER A 2 -2.85 11.32 7.21
N PHE A 3 -2.46 12.27 6.36
CA PHE A 3 -2.12 12.03 4.96
C PHE A 3 -0.61 12.12 4.81
N VAL A 4 0.01 11.10 4.23
CA VAL A 4 1.45 11.06 4.01
C VAL A 4 1.74 11.34 2.54
N ALA A 5 2.12 12.57 2.24
CA ALA A 5 2.57 12.96 0.90
C ALA A 5 3.97 12.40 0.61
N GLY A 6 4.26 12.07 -0.65
CA GLY A 6 5.60 11.64 -1.05
C GLY A 6 5.62 10.79 -2.32
N LYS A 7 6.84 10.58 -2.84
CA LYS A 7 7.12 9.57 -3.86
C LYS A 7 6.84 8.17 -3.32
N ALA A 8 6.63 7.21 -4.20
CA ALA A 8 6.51 5.81 -3.79
C ALA A 8 7.75 5.35 -3.01
N ALA A 9 7.52 4.55 -1.98
CA ALA A 9 8.59 3.83 -1.30
C ALA A 9 9.28 2.87 -2.28
N GLU A 10 10.54 2.55 -2.01
CA GLU A 10 11.29 1.57 -2.81
C GLU A 10 10.63 0.17 -2.74
N HIS A 11 10.04 -0.13 -1.58
CA HIS A 11 9.35 -1.38 -1.29
C HIS A 11 8.05 -1.12 -0.51
N TYR A 12 7.08 -2.02 -0.68
CA TYR A 12 5.82 -2.03 0.06
C TYR A 12 5.36 -3.46 0.29
N VAL A 13 4.52 -3.66 1.30
CA VAL A 13 3.91 -4.96 1.60
C VAL A 13 2.41 -4.90 1.30
N ILE A 14 1.89 -5.92 0.61
CA ILE A 14 0.45 -6.14 0.43
C ILE A 14 0.01 -7.21 1.43
N GLY A 15 -1.08 -6.93 2.13
CA GLY A 15 -1.81 -7.88 2.96
C GLY A 15 -3.29 -7.92 2.59
N GLY A 16 -4.08 -8.66 3.37
CA GLY A 16 -5.53 -8.76 3.18
C GLY A 16 -6.28 -7.77 4.06
N ASN A 17 -6.99 -8.33 5.05
CA ASN A 17 -7.91 -7.57 5.91
C ASN A 17 -7.27 -7.03 7.19
N ASP A 18 -6.05 -7.47 7.53
CA ASP A 18 -5.37 -7.08 8.75
C ASP A 18 -4.63 -5.75 8.59
N LEU A 19 -4.56 -4.98 9.69
CA LEU A 19 -3.77 -3.77 9.75
C LEU A 19 -2.28 -4.12 9.73
N LEU A 20 -1.55 -3.56 8.77
CA LEU A 20 -0.11 -3.77 8.62
C LEU A 20 0.68 -2.64 9.28
N PHE A 21 1.90 -2.96 9.71
CA PHE A 21 2.87 -2.01 10.27
C PHE A 21 4.20 -2.18 9.54
N ASN A 22 4.85 -1.05 9.25
CA ASN A 22 6.19 -1.03 8.69
C ASN A 22 7.26 -1.33 9.76
N GLN A 23 8.54 -1.31 9.36
CA GLN A 23 9.66 -1.56 10.27
C GLN A 23 9.77 -0.57 11.43
N ASP A 24 9.23 0.64 11.26
CA ASP A 24 9.17 1.68 12.30
C ASP A 24 7.96 1.52 13.24
N GLY A 25 7.16 0.46 13.07
CA GLY A 25 5.94 0.22 13.85
C GLY A 25 4.78 1.16 13.48
N LYS A 26 4.82 1.77 12.28
CA LYS A 26 3.78 2.68 11.79
C LYS A 26 2.91 2.00 10.73
N SER A 27 1.59 2.25 10.81
CA SER A 27 0.66 1.87 9.76
C SER A 27 0.45 3.04 8.82
N GLU A 28 1.41 3.22 7.90
CA GLU A 28 1.46 4.38 7.01
C GLU A 28 1.83 3.94 5.59
N VAL A 29 1.26 4.63 4.60
CA VAL A 29 1.57 4.47 3.18
C VAL A 29 1.64 5.85 2.54
N THR A 30 2.70 6.11 1.79
CA THR A 30 2.81 7.34 1.00
C THR A 30 1.79 7.36 -0.14
N ALA A 31 1.33 8.56 -0.51
CA ALA A 31 0.43 8.76 -1.64
C ALA A 31 0.98 8.17 -2.95
N GLY A 32 2.30 8.25 -3.16
CA GLY A 32 2.98 7.66 -4.32
C GLY A 32 2.89 6.14 -4.35
N THR A 33 3.12 5.45 -3.21
CA THR A 33 2.98 3.99 -3.13
C THR A 33 1.55 3.57 -3.40
N MET A 34 0.57 4.27 -2.79
CA MET A 34 -0.84 3.95 -3.00
C MET A 34 -1.25 4.09 -4.47
N ALA A 35 -0.81 5.16 -5.14
CA ALA A 35 -1.05 5.36 -6.57
C ALA A 35 -0.42 4.25 -7.41
N GLN A 36 0.82 3.86 -7.10
CA GLN A 36 1.52 2.77 -7.80
C GLN A 36 0.78 1.44 -7.65
N VAL A 37 0.32 1.09 -6.44
CA VAL A 37 -0.43 -0.16 -6.21
C VAL A 37 -1.74 -0.18 -6.98
N VAL A 38 -2.52 0.91 -6.93
CA VAL A 38 -3.80 1.00 -7.66
C VAL A 38 -3.59 0.85 -9.16
N VAL A 39 -2.62 1.59 -9.74
CA VAL A 39 -2.33 1.50 -11.18
C VAL A 39 -1.82 0.10 -11.56
N ASN A 40 -0.98 -0.51 -10.74
CA ASN A 40 -0.49 -1.86 -11.00
C ASN A 40 -1.61 -2.90 -10.97
N GLU A 41 -2.57 -2.80 -10.04
CA GLU A 41 -3.72 -3.70 -9.99
C GLU A 41 -4.67 -3.52 -11.20
N ILE A 42 -4.73 -2.33 -11.79
CA ILE A 42 -5.47 -2.09 -13.05
C ILE A 42 -4.77 -2.77 -14.23
N ILE A 43 -3.44 -2.64 -14.33
CA ILE A 43 -2.66 -3.18 -15.47
C ILE A 43 -2.47 -4.70 -15.35
N ASN A 44 -2.17 -5.18 -14.15
CA ASN A 44 -1.84 -6.56 -13.82
C ASN A 44 -2.77 -7.06 -12.72
N SER A 45 -4.06 -7.22 -13.02
CA SER A 45 -5.04 -7.61 -12.02
C SER A 45 -4.73 -8.99 -11.42
N LYS A 46 -4.58 -9.01 -10.10
CA LYS A 46 -4.27 -10.20 -9.29
C LYS A 46 -5.32 -10.43 -8.21
N HIS A 47 -5.92 -9.37 -7.69
CA HIS A 47 -6.78 -9.38 -6.52
C HIS A 47 -8.25 -9.21 -6.93
N HIS A 48 -8.88 -10.32 -7.36
CA HIS A 48 -10.26 -10.29 -7.88
C HIS A 48 -11.30 -10.37 -6.76
N GLN A 49 -12.15 -9.35 -6.68
CA GLN A 49 -13.26 -9.28 -5.72
C GLN A 49 -12.83 -9.43 -4.26
N GLU A 50 -11.61 -9.00 -3.94
CA GLU A 50 -11.07 -9.01 -2.59
C GLU A 50 -10.57 -7.62 -2.18
N ARG A 51 -10.42 -7.45 -0.86
CA ARG A 51 -9.86 -6.24 -0.28
C ARG A 51 -8.42 -6.51 0.15
N ILE A 52 -7.53 -5.62 -0.25
CA ILE A 52 -6.13 -5.61 0.15
C ILE A 52 -5.80 -4.42 1.04
N THR A 53 -4.75 -4.57 1.82
CA THR A 53 -4.14 -3.51 2.65
C THR A 53 -2.68 -3.34 2.22
N VAL A 54 -2.15 -2.12 2.30
CA VAL A 54 -0.79 -1.80 1.89
C VAL A 54 -0.09 -0.99 2.97
N VAL A 55 1.18 -1.25 3.20
CA VAL A 55 2.08 -0.43 4.03
C VAL A 55 3.41 -0.25 3.32
N ASP A 56 4.06 0.91 3.50
CA ASP A 56 5.44 1.08 3.05
C ASP A 56 6.37 0.14 3.85
N ALA A 57 7.39 -0.44 3.21
CA ALA A 57 8.28 -1.43 3.84
C ALA A 57 9.57 -0.82 4.40
#